data_AF-A0A3N9MNC8-F1
#
_entry.id   AF-A0A3N9MNC8-F1
#
_cell.length_a   1.000
_cell.length_b   1.000
_cell.length_c   1.000
_cell.angle_alpha   90.00
_cell.angle_beta   90.00
_cell.angle_gamma   90.00
#
_symmetry.space_group_name_H-M   'P 1'
#
loop_
_entity.id
_entity.type
_entity.pdbx_description
1 polymer ?
#
loop_
_entity_poly.entity_id
_entity_poly.type
_entity_poly.pdbx_seq_one_letter_code
_entity_poly.pdbx_strand_id
1 'polypeptide(L)'
;MLFFKPLVLLGIVLLNYVYSQSGYSNVADSIQILNTDPVIENSSANKDTWTGLDKGYHLVGSMIFMIGTAKGFQQYTSCDHQQSVIYGSGITLSLGMGKEIYDSKQKDNHFSYKDLVADIIGLAIGILILNID
;
A
#
# COMPACT_ATOMS: atom_id res chain seq x y z
N MET A 1 6.77 22.77 -16.09
CA MET A 1 7.52 21.57 -15.64
C MET A 1 8.00 21.71 -14.18
N LEU A 2 7.13 22.16 -13.26
CA LEU A 2 7.49 22.50 -11.86
C LEU A 2 6.54 21.91 -10.79
N PHE A 3 5.47 21.21 -11.21
CA PHE A 3 4.42 20.69 -10.31
C PHE A 3 4.55 19.20 -9.95
N PHE A 4 5.55 18.49 -10.47
CA PHE A 4 5.74 17.05 -10.22
C PHE A 4 6.41 16.76 -8.87
N LYS A 5 7.24 17.69 -8.38
CA LYS A 5 7.94 17.58 -7.09
C LYS A 5 7.01 17.54 -5.87
N PRO A 6 5.95 18.38 -5.75
CA PRO A 6 5.07 18.34 -4.58
C PRO A 6 4.22 17.07 -4.51
N LEU A 7 3.84 16.46 -5.62
CA LEU A 7 3.01 15.24 -5.62
C LEU A 7 3.79 13.99 -5.17
N VAL A 8 5.04 13.85 -5.63
CA VAL A 8 5.94 12.78 -5.15
C VAL A 8 6.26 12.98 -3.68
N LEU A 9 6.50 14.22 -3.23
CA LEU A 9 6.69 14.53 -1.83
C LEU A 9 5.43 14.26 -1.00
N LEU A 10 4.24 14.57 -1.52
CA LEU A 10 2.98 14.25 -0.86
C LEU A 10 2.79 12.73 -0.73
N GLY A 11 3.11 11.97 -1.78
CA GLY A 11 3.10 10.50 -1.73
C GLY A 11 4.06 9.95 -0.68
N ILE A 12 5.29 10.46 -0.63
CA ILE A 12 6.29 10.09 0.39
C ILE A 12 5.80 10.48 1.79
N VAL A 13 5.23 11.68 1.97
CA VAL A 13 4.71 12.16 3.25
C VAL A 13 3.52 11.32 3.71
N LEU A 14 2.60 10.95 2.81
CA LEU A 14 1.47 10.08 3.13
C LEU A 14 1.94 8.66 3.45
N LEU A 15 2.93 8.13 2.73
CA LEU A 15 3.53 6.83 3.02
C LEU A 15 4.19 6.82 4.41
N ASN A 16 4.93 7.89 4.74
CA ASN A 16 5.52 8.06 6.07
C ASN A 16 4.46 8.28 7.16
N TYR A 17 3.36 8.97 6.86
CA TYR A 17 2.25 9.18 7.80
C TYR A 17 1.53 7.86 8.09
N VAL A 18 1.23 7.07 7.06
CA VAL A 18 0.63 5.73 7.21
C VAL A 18 1.58 4.79 7.96
N TYR A 19 2.87 4.81 7.64
CA TYR A 19 3.89 4.07 8.40
C TYR A 19 3.93 4.51 9.87
N SER A 20 3.86 5.81 10.15
CA SER A 20 3.84 6.34 11.52
C SER A 20 2.62 5.84 12.30
N GLN A 21 1.45 5.69 11.68
CA GLN A 21 0.26 5.18 12.35
C GLN A 21 0.36 3.70 12.71
N SER A 22 1.09 2.91 11.92
CA SER A 22 1.38 1.50 12.23
C SER A 22 2.23 1.31 13.49
N GLY A 23 3.00 2.33 13.89
CA GLY A 23 3.80 2.32 15.11
C GLY A 23 3.03 2.63 16.39
N TYR A 24 1.91 3.35 16.31
CA TYR A 24 1.17 3.82 17.50
C TYR A 24 0.23 2.76 18.09
N SER A 25 -0.31 1.85 17.29
CA SER A 25 -1.13 0.73 17.80
C SER A 25 -0.33 -0.15 18.78
N ASN A 26 0.95 -0.37 18.49
CA ASN A 26 1.83 -1.19 19.33
C ASN A 26 2.11 -0.56 20.70
N VAL A 27 2.09 0.77 20.82
CA VAL A 27 2.32 1.46 22.10
C VAL A 27 1.09 1.35 23.01
N ALA A 28 -0.11 1.50 22.45
CA ALA A 28 -1.36 1.32 23.19
C ALA A 28 -1.51 -0.12 23.72
N ASP A 29 -1.14 -1.11 22.90
CA ASP A 29 -1.13 -2.53 23.29
C ASP A 29 -0.03 -2.83 24.34
N SER A 30 1.15 -2.20 24.24
CA SER A 30 2.23 -2.39 25.23
C SER A 30 1.92 -1.84 26.62
N ILE A 31 1.09 -0.79 26.73
CA ILE A 31 0.66 -0.23 28.02
C ILE A 31 -0.35 -1.15 28.72
N GLN A 32 -1.13 -1.95 27.98
CA GLN A 32 -1.97 -2.99 28.59
C GLN A 32 -1.17 -4.18 29.09
N ILE A 33 -0.08 -4.56 28.40
CA ILE A 33 0.76 -5.73 28.74
C ILE A 33 1.54 -5.54 30.06
N LEU A 34 1.90 -4.30 30.42
CA LEU A 34 2.62 -4.01 31.68
C LEU A 34 1.79 -4.24 32.96
N ASN A 35 0.47 -4.45 32.85
CA ASN A 35 -0.45 -4.63 34.00
C ASN A 35 -0.98 -6.07 34.15
N THR A 36 -0.49 -7.02 33.38
CA THR A 36 -0.92 -8.43 33.46
C THR A 36 0.27 -9.35 33.72
N ASP A 37 0.12 -10.27 34.68
CA ASP A 37 1.06 -11.35 35.04
C ASP A 37 1.69 -12.04 33.81
N PRO A 38 2.88 -12.67 33.92
CA PRO A 38 3.65 -13.13 32.76
C PRO A 38 2.91 -14.25 32.02
N VAL A 39 2.14 -13.85 31.02
CA VAL A 39 1.55 -14.76 30.04
C VAL A 39 2.69 -15.23 29.15
N ILE A 40 2.86 -16.55 29.11
CA ILE A 40 3.77 -17.26 28.19
C ILE A 40 3.64 -16.65 26.80
N GLU A 41 4.76 -16.10 26.32
CA GLU A 41 4.91 -15.48 25.01
C GLU A 41 4.70 -16.54 23.92
N ASN A 42 3.44 -16.83 23.62
CA ASN A 42 3.08 -17.27 22.29
C ASN A 42 3.23 -16.04 21.42
N SER A 43 4.45 -15.81 20.92
CA SER A 43 4.68 -14.92 19.80
C SER A 43 3.80 -15.43 18.67
N SER A 44 2.63 -14.81 18.52
CA SER A 44 1.78 -15.03 17.38
C SER A 44 2.57 -14.45 16.21
N ALA A 45 3.43 -15.26 15.60
CA ALA A 45 3.86 -15.05 14.24
C ALA A 45 2.57 -14.78 13.47
N ASN A 46 2.33 -13.51 13.14
CA ASN A 46 1.11 -13.06 12.52
C ASN A 46 1.03 -13.84 11.20
N LYS A 47 0.20 -14.88 11.20
CA LYS A 47 0.25 -15.88 10.16
C LYS A 47 -0.30 -15.18 8.93
N ASP A 48 0.53 -15.00 7.91
CA ASP A 48 0.13 -14.38 6.65
C ASP A 48 -1.07 -15.15 6.09
N THR A 49 -2.27 -14.58 6.24
CA THR A 49 -3.55 -15.20 5.88
C THR A 49 -4.18 -14.42 4.74
N TRP A 50 -4.98 -15.12 3.93
CA TRP A 50 -5.67 -14.50 2.79
C TRP A 50 -6.77 -13.51 3.21
N THR A 51 -7.25 -13.62 4.44
CA THR A 51 -8.35 -12.82 5.00
C THR A 51 -7.87 -11.84 6.07
N GLY A 52 -6.56 -11.60 6.14
CA GLY A 52 -6.01 -10.62 7.06
C GLY A 52 -6.39 -9.19 6.67
N LEU A 53 -6.46 -8.31 7.67
CA LEU A 53 -6.79 -6.89 7.46
C LEU A 53 -5.75 -6.17 6.60
N ASP A 54 -4.49 -6.61 6.69
CA ASP A 54 -3.36 -6.21 5.86
C ASP A 54 -3.66 -6.34 4.36
N LYS A 55 -4.26 -7.46 3.93
CA LYS A 55 -4.66 -7.68 2.54
C LYS A 55 -5.70 -6.66 2.06
N GLY A 56 -6.60 -6.27 2.96
CA GLY A 56 -7.57 -5.21 2.69
C GLY A 56 -6.90 -3.86 2.43
N TYR A 57 -5.86 -3.52 3.21
CA TYR A 57 -5.09 -2.29 3.00
C TYR A 57 -4.32 -2.29 1.68
N HIS A 58 -3.72 -3.42 1.31
CA HIS A 58 -3.07 -3.60 0.00
C HIS A 58 -4.05 -3.38 -1.16
N LEU A 59 -5.21 -4.04 -1.11
CA LEU A 59 -6.24 -3.90 -2.13
C LEU A 59 -6.76 -2.46 -2.26
N VAL A 60 -7.16 -1.83 -1.15
CA VAL A 60 -7.73 -0.47 -1.20
C VAL A 60 -6.66 0.56 -1.54
N GLY A 61 -5.46 0.42 -0.98
CA GLY A 61 -4.32 1.31 -1.21
C GLY A 61 -3.90 1.33 -2.67
N SER A 62 -3.67 0.16 -3.26
CA SER A 62 -3.32 0.03 -4.69
C SER A 62 -4.42 0.53 -5.62
N MET A 63 -5.70 0.28 -5.30
CA MET A 63 -6.84 0.80 -6.05
C MET A 63 -6.88 2.33 -6.08
N ILE A 64 -6.83 2.98 -4.92
CA ILE A 64 -6.87 4.45 -4.82
C ILE A 64 -5.64 5.05 -5.49
N PHE A 65 -4.47 4.44 -5.29
CA PHE A 65 -3.22 4.90 -5.89
C PHE A 65 -3.25 4.80 -7.41
N MET A 66 -3.79 3.70 -7.97
CA MET A 66 -3.98 3.52 -9.40
C MET A 66 -4.88 4.61 -9.99
N ILE A 67 -6.05 4.83 -9.39
CA ILE A 67 -7.01 5.85 -9.82
C ILE A 67 -6.39 7.24 -9.75
N GLY A 68 -5.77 7.58 -8.62
CA GLY A 68 -5.14 8.88 -8.40
C GLY A 68 -4.02 9.16 -9.38
N THR A 69 -3.16 8.17 -9.64
CA THR A 69 -2.06 8.31 -10.60
C THR A 69 -2.58 8.50 -12.03
N ALA A 70 -3.52 7.66 -12.47
CA ALA A 70 -4.09 7.78 -13.82
C ALA A 70 -4.82 9.12 -14.02
N LYS A 71 -5.69 9.53 -13.08
CA LYS A 71 -6.35 10.85 -13.15
C LYS A 71 -5.34 11.99 -13.08
N GLY A 72 -4.27 11.85 -12.30
CA GLY A 72 -3.18 12.82 -12.26
C GLY A 72 -2.47 12.98 -13.60
N PHE A 73 -2.16 11.88 -14.29
CA PHE A 73 -1.61 11.93 -15.64
C PHE A 73 -2.57 12.62 -16.61
N GLN A 74 -3.85 12.24 -16.59
CA GLN A 74 -4.84 12.84 -17.48
C GLN A 74 -5.04 14.34 -17.24
N GLN A 75 -4.95 14.79 -15.98
CA GLN A 75 -5.17 16.18 -15.61
C GLN A 75 -3.96 17.09 -15.84
N TYR A 76 -2.75 16.58 -15.62
CA TYR A 76 -1.53 17.39 -15.56
C TYR A 76 -0.55 17.15 -16.71
N THR A 77 -0.89 16.25 -17.63
CA THR A 77 -0.08 15.96 -18.82
C THR A 77 -0.96 15.93 -20.07
N SER A 78 -0.33 15.84 -21.24
CA SER A 78 -1.05 15.67 -22.52
C SER A 78 -1.42 14.22 -22.81
N CYS A 79 -1.34 13.32 -21.82
CA CYS A 79 -1.69 11.92 -22.00
C CYS A 79 -3.19 11.76 -22.19
N ASP A 80 -3.58 10.96 -23.17
CA ASP A 80 -4.97 10.53 -23.29
C ASP A 80 -5.37 9.58 -22.14
N HIS A 81 -6.65 9.20 -22.11
CA HIS A 81 -7.16 8.30 -21.08
C HIS A 81 -6.40 6.97 -21.04
N GLN A 82 -6.21 6.34 -22.20
CA GLN A 82 -5.57 5.04 -22.31
C GLN A 82 -4.10 5.08 -21.86
N GLN A 83 -3.34 6.09 -22.29
CA GLN A 83 -1.98 6.34 -21.86
C GLN A 83 -1.89 6.56 -20.34
N SER A 84 -2.83 7.33 -19.79
CA SER A 84 -2.90 7.61 -18.36
C SER A 84 -3.17 6.35 -17.53
N VAL A 85 -4.05 5.47 -18.00
CA VAL A 85 -4.31 4.16 -17.37
C VAL A 85 -3.07 3.25 -17.47
N ILE A 86 -2.39 3.21 -18.62
CA ILE A 86 -1.16 2.42 -18.79
C ILE A 86 -0.07 2.88 -17.82
N TYR A 87 0.19 4.19 -17.74
CA TYR A 87 1.20 4.73 -16.83
C TYR A 87 0.83 4.55 -15.37
N GLY A 88 -0.43 4.81 -15.00
CA GLY A 88 -0.93 4.54 -13.66
C GLY A 88 -0.73 3.09 -13.25
N SER A 89 -1.03 2.14 -14.16
CA SER A 89 -0.92 0.71 -13.91
C SER A 89 0.53 0.31 -13.69
N GLY A 90 1.43 0.77 -14.58
CA GLY A 90 2.85 0.46 -14.47
C GLY A 90 3.47 0.99 -13.17
N ILE A 91 3.14 2.22 -12.77
CA ILE A 91 3.65 2.82 -11.53
C ILE A 91 3.10 2.07 -10.31
N THR A 92 1.80 1.82 -10.27
CA THR A 92 1.15 1.13 -9.14
C THR A 92 1.72 -0.26 -8.95
N LEU A 93 1.83 -1.05 -10.03
CA LEU A 93 2.38 -2.40 -9.98
C LEU A 93 3.86 -2.40 -9.54
N SER A 94 4.65 -1.46 -10.07
CA SER A 94 6.07 -1.34 -9.72
C SER A 94 6.25 -1.01 -8.23
N LEU A 95 5.38 -0.19 -7.65
CA LEU A 95 5.42 0.14 -6.22
C LEU A 95 5.01 -1.04 -5.34
N GLY A 96 3.94 -1.75 -5.67
CA GLY A 96 3.52 -2.96 -4.92
C GLY A 96 4.62 -4.03 -4.94
N MET A 97 5.12 -4.37 -6.12
CA MET A 97 6.23 -5.31 -6.27
C MET A 97 7.51 -4.82 -5.57
N GLY A 98 7.83 -3.54 -5.67
CA GLY A 98 8.99 -2.95 -5.01
C GLY A 98 8.91 -3.00 -3.49
N LYS A 99 7.72 -2.78 -2.92
CA LYS A 99 7.46 -2.89 -1.47
C LYS A 99 7.70 -4.31 -0.98
N GLU A 100 7.16 -5.33 -1.68
CA GLU A 100 7.36 -6.72 -1.28
C GLU A 100 8.84 -7.17 -1.37
N ILE A 101 9.57 -6.72 -2.40
CA ILE A 101 11.02 -6.96 -2.52
C ILE A 101 11.81 -6.23 -1.42
N TYR A 102 11.37 -5.06 -1.00
CA TYR A 102 11.99 -4.33 0.09
C TYR A 102 11.75 -5.02 1.43
N ASP A 103 10.51 -5.46 1.67
CA ASP A 103 10.09 -6.19 2.87
C ASP A 103 10.86 -7.51 3.02
N SER A 104 11.12 -8.21 1.92
CA SER A 104 11.93 -9.45 1.92
C SER A 104 13.37 -9.28 2.39
N LYS A 105 13.89 -8.04 2.47
CA LYS A 105 15.26 -7.76 2.92
C LYS A 105 15.34 -7.39 4.39
N GLN A 106 14.21 -7.20 5.07
CA GLN A 106 14.16 -6.83 6.48
C GLN A 106 14.22 -8.08 7.36
N LYS A 107 14.76 -7.94 8.57
CA LYS A 107 15.15 -9.07 9.43
C LYS A 107 13.96 -9.88 9.97
N ASP A 108 12.77 -9.27 10.00
CA ASP A 108 11.53 -9.85 10.54
C ASP A 108 10.35 -9.75 9.56
N ASN A 109 10.60 -9.38 8.30
CA ASN A 109 9.58 -9.28 7.27
C ASN A 109 9.93 -10.20 6.09
N HIS A 110 8.92 -10.62 5.34
CA HIS A 110 9.08 -11.52 4.22
C HIS A 110 8.31 -11.02 3.01
N PHE A 111 8.73 -11.46 1.83
CA PHE A 111 7.94 -11.26 0.62
C PHE A 111 6.59 -11.98 0.81
N SER A 112 5.48 -11.25 0.76
CA SER A 112 4.15 -11.86 0.72
C SER A 112 3.60 -11.82 -0.70
N TYR A 113 3.55 -13.00 -1.32
CA TYR A 113 2.88 -13.13 -2.62
C TYR A 113 1.37 -12.80 -2.50
N LYS A 114 0.79 -12.92 -1.29
CA LYS A 114 -0.61 -12.62 -1.04
C LYS A 114 -0.87 -11.11 -1.00
N ASP A 115 0.05 -10.34 -0.43
CA ASP A 115 0.02 -8.87 -0.50
C ASP A 115 0.15 -8.40 -1.96
N LEU A 116 1.08 -8.99 -2.72
CA LEU A 116 1.20 -8.67 -4.15
C LEU A 116 -0.07 -9.02 -4.94
N VAL A 117 -0.73 -10.14 -4.64
CA VAL A 117 -2.01 -10.49 -5.27
C VAL A 117 -3.11 -9.49 -4.89
N ALA A 118 -3.15 -9.06 -3.63
CA ALA A 118 -4.09 -8.02 -3.19
C ALA A 118 -3.85 -6.69 -3.93
N ASP A 119 -2.59 -6.30 -4.13
CA ASP A 119 -2.22 -5.12 -4.92
C ASP A 119 -2.66 -5.25 -6.39
N ILE A 120 -2.49 -6.42 -7.02
CA ILE A 120 -2.93 -6.67 -8.39
C ILE A 120 -4.46 -6.60 -8.50
N ILE A 121 -5.19 -7.13 -7.53
CA ILE A 121 -6.66 -7.06 -7.49
C ILE A 121 -7.12 -5.60 -7.35
N GLY A 122 -6.52 -4.85 -6.42
CA GLY A 122 -6.83 -3.43 -6.24
C GLY A 122 -6.53 -2.59 -7.48
N LEU A 123 -5.39 -2.83 -8.14
CA LEU A 123 -5.06 -2.25 -9.44
C LEU A 123 -6.12 -2.56 -10.49
N ALA A 124 -6.56 -3.82 -10.60
CA ALA A 124 -7.58 -4.24 -11.58
C ALA A 124 -8.93 -3.55 -11.31
N ILE A 125 -9.35 -3.44 -10.06
CA ILE A 125 -10.56 -2.71 -9.67
C ILE A 125 -10.42 -1.22 -10.02
N GLY A 126 -9.26 -0.62 -9.77
CA GLY A 126 -8.98 0.77 -10.14
C GLY A 126 -9.11 1.00 -11.65
N ILE A 127 -8.59 0.09 -12.48
CA ILE A 127 -8.78 0.12 -13.93
C ILE A 127 -10.27 0.04 -14.28
N LEU A 128 -11.01 -0.91 -13.69
CA LEU A 128 -12.44 -1.05 -13.96
C LEU A 128 -13.20 0.23 -13.65
N ILE A 129 -12.98 0.83 -12.48
CA ILE A 129 -13.61 2.09 -12.07
C ILE A 129 -13.33 3.23 -13.07
N LEU A 130 -12.12 3.29 -13.61
CA LEU A 130 -11.75 4.31 -14.60
C LEU A 130 -12.42 4.13 -15.96
N ASN A 131 -12.91 2.93 -16.26
CA ASN A 131 -13.57 2.56 -17.52
C ASN A 131 -15.10 2.40 -17.37
N ILE A 132 -15.66 2.73 -16.21
CA ILE A 132 -17.11 2.84 -16.05
C ILE A 132 -17.53 4.22 -16.56
N ASP A 133 -18.46 4.23 -17.53
CA ASP A 133 -19.06 5.44 -18.12
C ASP A 133 -19.96 6.20 -17.13
#